data_AF-A0A498EG98-F1
#
_entry.id   AF-A0A498EG98-F1
#
_cell.length_a   1.000
_cell.length_b   1.000
_cell.length_c   1.000
_cell.angle_alpha   90.00
_cell.angle_beta   90.00
_cell.angle_gamma   90.00
#
_symmetry.space_group_name_H-M   'P 1'
#
loop_
_entity.id
_entity.type
_entity.pdbx_description
1 polymer ?
#
loop_
_entity_poly.entity_id
_entity_poly.type
_entity_poly.pdbx_seq_one_letter_code
_entity_poly.pdbx_strand_id
1 'polypeptide(L)' 'HEVYEDVPFMLLDSVEAIDSERIAALVDHFEQYPSFLVAALLPEDAQALDSAYDRVKWGDGVASSA' A
#
# COMPACT_ATOMS: atom_id res chain seq x y z
N HIS A 1 -8.63 21.88 -5.13
CA HIS A 1 -7.50 21.30 -5.85
C HIS A 1 -7.81 19.83 -6.06
N GLU A 2 -8.38 19.49 -7.21
CA GLU A 2 -8.76 18.11 -7.54
C GLU A 2 -7.54 17.37 -8.11
N VAL A 3 -6.50 17.22 -7.29
CA VAL A 3 -5.20 16.65 -7.71
C VAL A 3 -5.33 15.21 -8.22
N TYR A 4 -6.38 14.50 -7.82
CA TYR A 4 -6.70 13.16 -8.31
C TYR A 4 -7.08 13.11 -9.80
N GLU A 5 -7.49 14.23 -10.42
CA GLU A 5 -7.81 14.28 -11.85
C GLU A 5 -6.55 14.14 -12.72
N ASP A 6 -5.43 14.70 -12.27
CA ASP A 6 -4.16 14.72 -13.02
C ASP A 6 -3.17 13.63 -12.57
N VAL A 7 -3.37 13.07 -11.37
CA VAL A 7 -2.44 12.10 -10.75
C VAL A 7 -3.18 10.79 -10.47
N PRO A 8 -3.25 9.88 -11.45
CA PRO A 8 -3.98 8.62 -11.31
C PRO A 8 -3.25 7.59 -10.43
N PHE A 9 -2.00 7.85 -10.04
CA PHE A 9 -1.16 6.94 -9.28
C PHE A 9 -0.60 7.62 -8.02
N MET A 10 -0.86 7.03 -6.86
CA MET A 10 -0.38 7.51 -5.57
C MET A 10 0.49 6.44 -4.90
N LEU A 11 1.68 6.83 -4.43
CA LEU A 11 2.57 5.99 -3.63
C LEU A 11 2.63 6.52 -2.20
N LEU A 12 2.22 5.70 -1.25
CA LEU A 12 2.45 5.92 0.17
C LEU A 12 3.74 5.19 0.56
N ASP A 13 4.77 5.98 0.82
CA ASP A 13 6.06 5.50 1.28
C ASP A 13 6.27 5.87 2.75
N SER A 14 6.98 5.03 3.49
CA SER A 14 7.41 5.28 4.88
C SER A 14 6.26 5.60 5.88
N VAL A 15 5.16 4.83 5.83
CA VAL A 15 4.01 5.01 6.76
C VAL A 15 4.20 4.32 8.13
N GLU A 16 5.36 3.72 8.37
CA GLU A 16 5.77 3.02 9.60
C GLU A 16 5.83 3.88 10.88
N ALA A 17 5.66 5.21 10.75
CA ALA A 17 5.63 6.12 11.88
C ALA A 17 4.34 6.00 12.73
N ILE A 18 3.32 5.31 12.21
CA ILE A 18 2.02 5.10 12.86
C ILE A 18 1.71 3.61 12.96
N ASP A 19 0.77 3.25 13.84
CA ASP A 19 0.34 1.87 14.04
C ASP A 19 -0.49 1.33 12.87
N SER A 20 -0.55 0.00 12.76
CA SER A 20 -1.18 -0.70 11.64
C SER A 20 -2.67 -0.39 11.48
N GLU A 21 -3.41 -0.12 12.58
CA GLU A 21 -4.83 0.26 12.51
C GLU A 21 -4.99 1.64 11.85
N ARG A 22 -4.11 2.59 12.18
CA ARG A 22 -4.09 3.90 11.53
C ARG A 22 -3.64 3.83 10.07
N ILE A 23 -2.72 2.93 9.73
CA ILE A 23 -2.32 2.69 8.34
C ILE A 23 -3.52 2.18 7.53
N ALA A 24 -4.27 1.22 8.05
CA ALA A 24 -5.47 0.72 7.38
C ALA A 24 -6.49 1.85 7.16
N ALA A 25 -6.78 2.64 8.20
CA ALA A 25 -7.70 3.78 8.08
C ALA A 25 -7.21 4.84 7.07
N LEU A 26 -5.89 5.03 6.93
CA LEU A 26 -5.29 5.91 5.95
C LEU A 26 -5.52 5.38 4.52
N VAL A 27 -5.30 4.09 4.30
CA VAL A 27 -5.49 3.44 3.00
C VAL A 27 -6.97 3.46 2.59
N ASP A 28 -7.89 3.12 3.49
CA ASP A 28 -9.34 3.20 3.27
C ASP A 28 -9.80 4.62 2.94
N HIS A 29 -9.15 5.64 3.53
CA HIS A 29 -9.44 7.02 3.19
C HIS A 29 -9.00 7.34 1.76
N PHE A 30 -7.78 6.93 1.38
CA PHE A 30 -7.18 7.33 0.12
C PHE A 30 -7.62 6.51 -1.09
N GLU A 31 -8.05 5.26 -0.94
CA GLU A 31 -8.39 4.38 -2.05
C GLU A 31 -9.50 4.91 -2.97
N GLN A 32 -10.35 5.82 -2.46
CA GLN A 32 -11.46 6.40 -3.22
C GLN A 32 -11.04 7.50 -4.21
N TYR A 33 -9.79 7.96 -4.20
CA TYR A 33 -9.35 9.10 -5.01
C TYR A 33 -8.50 8.72 -6.25
N PRO A 34 -7.35 8.03 -6.13
CA PRO A 34 -6.53 7.70 -7.28
C PRO A 34 -7.05 6.43 -7.98
N SER A 35 -6.74 6.28 -9.28
CA SER A 35 -6.99 5.02 -9.98
C SER A 35 -6.11 3.87 -9.46
N PHE A 36 -4.93 4.21 -8.92
CA PHE A 36 -3.97 3.28 -8.34
C PHE A 36 -3.39 3.85 -7.04
N LEU A 37 -3.52 3.09 -5.95
CA LEU A 37 -2.88 3.36 -4.68
C LEU A 37 -1.90 2.24 -4.37
N VAL A 38 -0.64 2.58 -4.16
CA VAL A 38 0.43 1.65 -3.79
C VAL A 38 0.99 2.07 -2.44
N ALA A 39 1.12 1.13 -1.50
CA ALA A 39 1.71 1.39 -0.19
C ALA A 39 2.92 0.46 0.02
N ALA A 40 4.04 1.03 0.46
CA ALA A 40 5.18 0.28 0.93
C ALA A 40 5.00 0.01 2.43
N LEU A 41 4.75 -1.25 2.79
CA LEU A 41 4.42 -1.67 4.15
C LEU A 41 5.37 -2.77 4.63
N LEU A 42 5.66 -2.75 5.93
CA LEU A 42 6.23 -3.91 6.60
C LEU A 42 5.18 -5.04 6.67
N PRO A 43 5.62 -6.32 6.72
CA PRO A 43 4.70 -7.45 6.75
C PRO A 43 3.66 -7.42 7.88
N GLU A 44 4.01 -6.87 9.03
CA GLU A 44 3.14 -6.68 10.19
C GLU A 44 2.01 -5.70 9.91
N ASP A 45 2.30 -4.57 9.27
CA ASP A 45 1.30 -3.55 8.96
C ASP A 45 0.39 -3.98 7.82
N ALA A 46 0.95 -4.66 6.82
CA ALA A 46 0.18 -5.24 5.72
C ALA A 46 -0.86 -6.27 6.19
N GLN A 47 -0.70 -6.88 7.37
CA GLN A 47 -1.69 -7.81 7.92
C GLN A 47 -2.95 -7.12 8.45
N ALA A 48 -2.88 -5.82 8.76
CA ALA A 48 -4.05 -5.05 9.18
C ALA A 48 -4.97 -4.68 7.99
N LEU A 49 -4.44 -4.73 6.76
CA LEU A 49 -5.21 -4.50 5.54
C LEU A 49 -5.91 -5.78 5.05
N ASP A 50 -7.01 -5.60 4.32
CA ASP A 50 -7.76 -6.69 3.71
C ASP A 50 -6.86 -7.58 2.82
N SER A 51 -7.21 -8.86 2.74
CA SER A 51 -6.58 -9.83 1.84
C SER A 51 -6.89 -9.58 0.35
N ALA A 52 -7.88 -8.76 0.04
CA ALA A 52 -8.28 -8.38 -1.31
C ALA A 52 -7.25 -7.47 -2.01
N TYR A 53 -6.39 -6.79 -1.26
CA TYR A 53 -5.30 -5.99 -1.86
C TYR A 53 -4.22 -6.90 -2.46
N ASP A 54 -3.78 -6.55 -3.66
CA ASP A 54 -2.64 -7.19 -4.30
C ASP A 54 -1.36 -6.96 -3.49
N ARG A 55 -0.59 -8.03 -3.24
CA ARG A 55 0.65 -7.99 -2.45
C ARG A 55 1.83 -8.44 -3.29
N VAL A 56 2.77 -7.52 -3.50
CA VAL A 56 4.08 -7.84 -4.08
C VAL A 56 5.09 -7.95 -2.95
N LYS A 57 5.70 -9.13 -2.78
CA LYS A 57 6.72 -9.37 -1.77
C LYS A 57 8.11 -9.25 -2.38
N TRP A 58 8.98 -8.49 -1.73
CA TRP A 58 10.39 -8.44 -2.09
C TRP A 58 11.13 -9.68 -1.58
N GLY A 59 11.89 -10.36 -2.43
CA GLY A 59 12.76 -11.48 -2.06
C GLY A 59 12.27 -12.89 -2.44
N ASP A 60 10.97 -13.07 -2.73
CA ASP A 60 10.40 -14.39 -3.07
C ASP A 60 10.76 -14.88 -4.50
N GLY A 61 11.43 -14.04 -5.30
CA GLY A 61 11.81 -14.31 -6.70
C GLY A 61 13.25 -14.74 -6.93
N VAL A 62 14.11 -14.81 -5.90
CA VAL A 62 15.56 -15.13 -6.08
C VAL A 62 15.88 -16.60 -5.77
N ALA A 63 14.90 -17.39 -5.30
CA ALA A 63 15.10 -18.79 -4.90
C ALA A 63 14.52 -19.83 -5.90
N SER A 64 14.47 -19.52 -7.20
CA SER A 64 14.09 -20.50 -8.22
C SER A 64 14.91 -20.33 -9.50
N SER A 65 16.21 -20.65 -9.40
CA SER A 65 17.00 -21.21 -10.50
C SER A 65 18.29 -21.79 -9.92
N ALA A 66 18.22 -23.04 -9.47
CA ALA A 66 19.37 -23.91 -9.21
C ALA A 66 19.08 -25.28 -9.81
#